data_AF-A0A2P2MLA0-F1
#
_entry.id   AF-A0A2P2MLA0-F1
#
_cell.length_a   1.000
_cell.length_b   1.000
_cell.length_c   1.000
_cell.angle_alpha   90.00
_cell.angle_beta   90.00
_cell.angle_gamma   90.00
#
_symmetry.space_group_name_H-M   'P 1'
#
loop_
_entity.id
_entity.type
_entity.pdbx_description
1 polymer ?
#
loop_
_entity_poly.entity_id
_entity_poly.type
_entity_poly.pdbx_seq_one_letter_code
_entity_poly.pdbx_strand_id
1 'polypeptide(L)'
;MDQAYWNMELHLDVLILWALAKTGKTSEAEDLLKGLKSRISKMSEKKQQLMQRGILLAEALYEYGRGNNKQALELLGSEFDAKDCKTIGASDEQLDVFNEVWYIMLLNTGQADKAIEALEKRIRKRDGIPFMWRLLERGYAMMGMQESKVAANRARELESAYFV
;
A
#
# COMPACT_ATOMS: atom_id res chain seq x y z
N MET A 1 -10.91 17.82 -9.34
CA MET A 1 -9.97 18.03 -8.21
C MET A 1 -9.12 19.22 -8.60
N ASP A 2 -8.91 20.18 -7.70
CA ASP A 2 -8.16 21.40 -8.02
C ASP A 2 -6.65 21.09 -8.03
N GLN A 3 -5.96 21.46 -9.11
CA GLN A 3 -4.50 21.32 -9.24
C GLN A 3 -3.74 22.15 -8.20
N ALA A 4 -4.40 23.14 -7.58
CA ALA A 4 -3.83 23.95 -6.50
C ALA A 4 -3.29 23.13 -5.31
N TYR A 5 -3.81 21.91 -5.08
CA TYR A 5 -3.37 21.04 -3.97
C TYR A 5 -2.14 20.19 -4.28
N TRP A 6 -1.71 20.15 -5.53
CA TRP A 6 -0.56 19.35 -5.93
C TRP A 6 0.74 19.92 -5.35
N ASN A 7 1.62 19.03 -4.90
CA ASN A 7 2.95 19.36 -4.39
C ASN A 7 2.97 20.12 -3.06
N MET A 8 1.86 20.18 -2.32
CA MET A 8 1.85 20.72 -0.96
C MET A 8 2.39 19.71 0.06
N GLU A 9 1.94 18.46 -0.01
CA GLU A 9 2.38 17.37 0.86
C GLU A 9 2.52 16.08 0.04
N LEU A 10 3.69 15.44 0.11
CA LEU A 10 4.00 14.26 -0.72
C LEU A 10 3.04 13.10 -0.43
N HIS A 11 2.61 12.90 0.82
CA HIS A 11 1.59 11.93 1.17
C HIS A 11 0.26 12.17 0.44
N LEU A 12 -0.23 13.42 0.42
CA LEU A 12 -1.47 13.76 -0.28
C LEU A 12 -1.34 13.54 -1.79
N ASP A 13 -0.21 13.94 -2.38
CA ASP A 13 0.06 13.70 -3.80
C ASP A 13 0.02 12.20 -4.14
N VAL A 14 0.57 11.34 -3.27
CA VAL A 14 0.57 9.88 -3.42
C VAL A 14 -0.85 9.31 -3.38
N LEU A 15 -1.70 9.80 -2.47
CA LEU A 15 -3.11 9.39 -2.39
C LEU A 15 -3.91 9.86 -3.61
N ILE A 16 -3.70 11.10 -4.06
CA ILE A 16 -4.34 11.65 -5.26
C ILE A 16 -3.94 10.82 -6.48
N LEU A 17 -2.64 10.54 -6.64
CA LEU A 17 -2.11 9.72 -7.72
C LEU A 17 -2.79 8.35 -7.77
N TRP A 18 -2.91 7.68 -6.62
CA TRP A 18 -3.59 6.40 -6.51
C TRP A 18 -5.06 6.51 -6.94
N ALA A 19 -5.79 7.51 -6.45
CA ALA A 19 -7.20 7.71 -6.78
C ALA A 19 -7.42 8.03 -8.28
N LEU A 20 -6.57 8.87 -8.87
CA LEU A 20 -6.62 9.20 -10.31
C LEU A 20 -6.37 7.94 -11.16
N ALA A 21 -5.33 7.17 -10.83
CA ALA A 21 -5.03 5.92 -11.50
C ALA A 21 -6.20 4.92 -11.39
N LYS A 22 -6.79 4.78 -10.20
CA LYS A 22 -7.91 3.87 -9.94
C LYS A 22 -9.20 4.25 -10.65
N THR A 23 -9.42 5.55 -10.85
CA THR A 23 -10.61 6.08 -11.53
C THR A 23 -10.44 6.22 -13.05
N GLY A 24 -9.32 5.74 -13.61
CA GLY A 24 -9.06 5.77 -15.05
C GLY A 24 -8.64 7.14 -15.58
N LYS A 25 -8.32 8.10 -14.71
CA LYS A 25 -7.82 9.43 -15.07
C LYS A 25 -6.33 9.40 -15.36
N THR A 26 -5.93 8.59 -16.33
CA THR A 26 -4.54 8.23 -16.59
C THR A 26 -3.66 9.43 -16.94
N SER A 27 -4.15 10.39 -17.74
CA SER A 27 -3.38 11.61 -18.07
C SER A 27 -3.09 12.45 -16.83
N GLU A 28 -4.09 12.71 -15.99
CA GLU A 28 -3.93 13.50 -14.75
C GLU A 28 -2.95 12.79 -13.79
N ALA A 29 -3.05 11.46 -13.68
CA ALA A 29 -2.17 10.65 -12.86
C ALA A 29 -0.71 10.68 -13.37
N GLU A 30 -0.50 10.56 -14.69
CA GLU A 30 0.84 10.65 -15.29
C GLU A 30 1.47 12.02 -15.11
N ASP A 31 0.69 13.09 -15.30
CA ASP A 31 1.17 14.46 -15.14
C ASP A 31 1.58 14.73 -13.69
N LEU A 32 0.78 14.28 -12.72
CA LEU A 32 1.12 14.37 -11.30
C LEU A 32 2.40 13.58 -10.98
N LEU A 33 2.53 12.33 -11.46
CA LEU A 33 3.72 11.51 -11.24
C LEU A 33 4.98 12.13 -11.87
N LYS A 34 4.88 12.66 -13.08
CA LYS A 34 5.98 13.40 -13.74
C LYS A 34 6.36 14.65 -12.94
N GLY A 35 5.37 15.39 -12.46
CA GLY A 35 5.58 16.56 -11.59
C GLY A 35 6.33 16.21 -10.31
N LEU A 36 5.91 15.14 -9.62
CA LEU A 36 6.56 14.62 -8.42
C LEU A 36 8.03 14.26 -8.67
N LYS A 37 8.31 13.51 -9.74
CA LYS A 37 9.67 13.11 -10.12
C LYS A 37 10.54 14.33 -10.46
N SER A 38 10.01 15.28 -11.23
CA SER A 38 10.73 16.51 -11.59
C SER A 38 11.02 17.40 -10.38
N ARG A 39 10.10 17.47 -9.41
CA ARG A 39 10.32 18.21 -8.16
C ARG A 39 11.48 17.61 -7.37
N ILE A 40 11.54 16.28 -7.26
CA ILE A 40 12.59 15.58 -6.53
C ILE A 40 13.93 15.66 -7.25
N SER A 41 13.97 15.54 -8.58
CA SER A 41 15.22 15.64 -9.35
C SER A 41 15.91 17.01 -9.24
N LYS A 42 15.17 18.05 -8.85
CA LYS A 42 15.70 19.40 -8.59
C LYS A 42 16.21 19.59 -7.16
N MET A 43 16.05 18.61 -6.28
CA MET A 43 16.56 18.64 -4.91
C MET A 43 18.03 18.22 -4.85
N SER A 44 18.68 18.42 -3.71
CA SER A 44 20.02 17.90 -3.46
C SER A 44 20.04 16.36 -3.49
N GLU A 45 21.18 15.77 -3.84
CA GLU A 45 21.35 14.30 -3.90
C GLU A 45 20.92 13.61 -2.60
N LYS A 46 21.30 14.18 -1.45
CA LYS A 46 20.87 13.66 -0.14
C LYS A 46 19.35 13.62 0.00
N LYS A 47 18.64 14.66 -0.44
CA LYS A 47 17.17 14.68 -0.41
C LYS A 47 16.57 13.72 -1.44
N GLN A 48 17.18 13.58 -2.62
CA GLN A 48 16.74 12.60 -3.62
C GLN A 48 16.78 11.17 -3.06
N GLN A 49 17.89 10.79 -2.43
CA GLN A 49 18.05 9.48 -1.78
C GLN A 49 16.99 9.25 -0.69
N LEU A 50 16.75 10.26 0.15
CA LEU A 50 15.72 10.18 1.21
C LEU A 50 14.30 10.05 0.64
N MET A 51 14.02 10.64 -0.53
CA MET A 51 12.70 10.62 -1.16
C MET A 51 12.48 9.42 -2.08
N GLN A 52 13.52 8.64 -2.39
CA GLN A 52 13.46 7.58 -3.40
C GLN A 52 12.42 6.51 -3.05
N ARG A 53 12.31 6.14 -1.77
CA ARG A 53 11.26 5.19 -1.32
C ARG A 53 9.85 5.75 -1.50
N GLY A 54 9.65 7.04 -1.25
CA GLY A 54 8.37 7.71 -1.50
C GLY A 54 7.99 7.75 -2.99
N ILE A 55 8.97 7.90 -3.89
CA ILE A 55 8.73 7.83 -5.34
C ILE A 55 8.37 6.42 -5.78
N LEU A 56 9.11 5.40 -5.33
CA LEU A 56 8.80 4.00 -5.65
C LEU A 56 7.39 3.64 -5.17
N LEU A 57 6.98 4.12 -3.99
CA LEU A 57 5.60 3.99 -3.51
C LEU A 57 4.59 4.67 -4.45
N ALA A 58 4.87 5.90 -4.88
CA ALA A 58 4.00 6.62 -5.82
C ALA A 58 3.84 5.87 -7.15
N GLU A 59 4.95 5.39 -7.72
CA GLU A 59 4.95 4.60 -8.96
C GLU A 59 4.18 3.29 -8.78
N ALA A 60 4.39 2.60 -7.66
CA ALA A 60 3.69 1.34 -7.37
C ALA A 60 2.18 1.55 -7.23
N LEU A 61 1.74 2.62 -6.55
CA LEU A 61 0.31 2.92 -6.43
C LEU A 61 -0.34 3.37 -7.73
N TYR A 62 0.41 4.05 -8.60
CA TYR A 62 -0.03 4.33 -9.97
C TYR A 62 -0.30 3.03 -10.74
N GLU A 63 0.64 2.08 -10.71
CA GLU A 63 0.46 0.79 -11.38
C GLU A 63 -0.65 -0.06 -10.73
N TYR A 64 -0.68 -0.12 -9.40
CA TYR A 64 -1.72 -0.83 -8.66
C TYR A 64 -3.12 -0.26 -8.94
N GLY A 65 -3.26 1.06 -8.99
CA GLY A 65 -4.51 1.74 -9.33
C GLY A 65 -5.05 1.30 -10.70
N ARG A 66 -4.14 1.07 -11.66
CA ARG A 66 -4.45 0.58 -13.02
C ARG A 66 -4.68 -0.93 -13.10
N GLY A 67 -4.55 -1.66 -11.99
CA GLY A 67 -4.69 -3.11 -11.91
C GLY A 67 -3.40 -3.90 -12.16
N ASN A 68 -2.26 -3.23 -12.34
CA ASN A 68 -0.97 -3.85 -12.68
C ASN A 68 -0.22 -4.32 -11.43
N ASN A 69 -0.81 -5.26 -10.67
CA ASN A 69 -0.27 -5.73 -9.38
C ASN A 69 1.19 -6.27 -9.48
N LYS A 70 1.54 -6.97 -10.56
CA LYS A 70 2.90 -7.52 -10.73
C LYS A 70 3.95 -6.42 -10.87
N GLN A 71 3.70 -5.45 -11.74
CA GLN A 71 4.60 -4.32 -11.95
C GLN A 71 4.71 -3.44 -10.70
N ALA A 72 3.60 -3.24 -9.97
CA ALA A 72 3.61 -2.53 -8.69
C ALA A 72 4.49 -3.24 -7.64
N LEU A 73 4.45 -4.57 -7.58
CA LEU A 73 5.31 -5.35 -6.68
C LEU A 73 6.79 -5.29 -7.06
N GLU A 74 7.13 -5.29 -8.35
CA GLU A 74 8.51 -5.14 -8.81
C GLU A 74 9.13 -3.81 -8.35
N LEU A 75 8.33 -2.73 -8.31
CA LEU A 75 8.77 -1.42 -7.84
C LEU A 75 9.02 -1.39 -6.33
N LEU A 76 8.16 -2.04 -5.53
CA LEU A 76 8.27 -2.04 -4.07
C LEU A 76 9.30 -3.06 -3.56
N GLY A 77 9.44 -4.19 -4.25
CA GLY A 77 10.27 -5.32 -3.84
C GLY A 77 9.57 -6.27 -2.86
N SER A 78 10.23 -7.39 -2.55
CA SER A 78 9.71 -8.44 -1.66
C SER A 78 9.84 -8.11 -0.17
N GLU A 79 10.71 -7.17 0.20
CA GLU A 79 10.98 -6.79 1.59
C GLU A 79 10.37 -5.42 1.93
N PHE A 80 9.29 -5.04 1.26
CA PHE A 80 8.68 -3.73 1.44
C PHE A 80 8.08 -3.57 2.85
N ASP A 81 8.42 -2.46 3.51
CA ASP A 81 7.72 -1.93 4.68
C ASP A 81 7.43 -0.45 4.45
N ALA A 82 6.16 -0.06 4.50
CA ALA A 82 5.74 1.32 4.32
C ALA A 82 6.38 2.29 5.32
N LYS A 83 6.89 1.81 6.47
CA LYS A 83 7.67 2.64 7.41
C LYS A 83 8.92 3.26 6.78
N ASP A 84 9.49 2.62 5.76
CA ASP A 84 10.63 3.15 5.01
C ASP A 84 10.24 4.37 4.14
N CYS A 85 8.94 4.64 4.01
CA CYS A 85 8.39 5.78 3.28
C CYS A 85 8.03 6.96 4.20
N LYS A 86 8.49 7.00 5.46
CA LYS A 86 8.15 8.07 6.42
C LYS A 86 8.48 9.49 5.93
N THR A 87 9.40 9.62 4.97
CA THR A 87 9.76 10.90 4.34
C THR A 87 8.63 11.53 3.52
N ILE A 88 7.55 10.80 3.20
CA ILE A 88 6.37 11.36 2.55
C ILE A 88 5.51 12.22 3.48
N GLY A 89 5.78 12.21 4.80
CA GLY A 89 5.06 13.00 5.79
C GLY A 89 3.77 12.36 6.32
N ALA A 90 3.58 11.07 6.09
CA ALA A 90 2.43 10.31 6.61
C ALA A 90 2.63 9.87 8.07
N SER A 91 1.53 9.74 8.81
CA SER A 91 1.53 9.10 10.14
C SER A 91 1.77 7.58 10.02
N ASP A 92 2.14 6.93 11.13
CA ASP A 92 2.37 5.49 11.13
C ASP A 92 1.08 4.71 10.74
N GLU A 93 -0.10 5.20 11.12
CA GLU A 93 -1.41 4.65 10.73
C GLU A 93 -1.71 4.86 9.24
N GLN A 94 -1.36 6.01 8.68
CA GLN A 94 -1.52 6.26 7.24
C GLN A 94 -0.58 5.38 6.42
N LEU A 95 0.65 5.14 6.90
CA LEU A 95 1.60 4.24 6.26
C LEU A 95 1.13 2.78 6.26
N ASP A 96 0.37 2.36 7.29
CA ASP A 96 -0.16 0.99 7.35
C ASP A 96 -1.08 0.64 6.18
N VAL A 97 -1.82 1.62 5.65
CA VAL A 97 -2.67 1.43 4.46
C VAL A 97 -1.83 0.96 3.27
N PHE A 98 -0.59 1.44 3.12
CA PHE A 98 0.28 1.02 2.03
C PHE A 98 0.82 -0.40 2.22
N ASN A 99 1.05 -0.82 3.47
CA ASN A 99 1.35 -2.22 3.77
C ASN A 99 0.17 -3.14 3.42
N GLU A 100 -1.06 -2.73 3.75
CA GLU A 100 -2.27 -3.47 3.37
C GLU A 100 -2.43 -3.61 1.86
N VAL A 101 -2.19 -2.53 1.12
CA VAL A 101 -2.18 -2.53 -0.33
C VAL A 101 -1.10 -3.48 -0.88
N TRP A 102 0.10 -3.51 -0.28
CA TRP A 102 1.14 -4.46 -0.65
C TRP A 102 0.74 -5.92 -0.39
N TYR A 103 0.10 -6.24 0.74
CA TYR A 103 -0.43 -7.58 1.00
C TYR A 103 -1.48 -7.99 -0.03
N ILE A 104 -2.37 -7.07 -0.43
CA ILE A 104 -3.36 -7.31 -1.49
C ILE A 104 -2.66 -7.63 -2.81
N MET A 105 -1.60 -6.89 -3.17
CA MET A 105 -0.85 -7.17 -4.39
C MET A 105 -0.17 -8.55 -4.37
N LEU A 106 0.42 -8.96 -3.24
CA LEU A 106 1.00 -10.29 -3.07
C LEU A 106 -0.07 -11.37 -3.28
N LEU A 107 -1.21 -11.25 -2.62
CA LEU A 107 -2.33 -12.20 -2.76
C LEU A 107 -2.90 -12.22 -4.18
N ASN A 108 -3.05 -11.06 -4.83
CA ASN A 108 -3.55 -10.96 -6.20
C ASN A 108 -2.59 -11.58 -7.22
N THR A 109 -1.30 -11.69 -6.91
CA THR A 109 -0.28 -12.28 -7.78
C THR A 109 0.06 -13.72 -7.43
N GLY A 110 -0.63 -14.32 -6.45
CA GLY A 110 -0.41 -15.70 -6.05
C GLY A 110 0.74 -15.91 -5.05
N GLN A 111 1.38 -14.84 -4.56
CA GLN A 111 2.43 -14.90 -3.54
C GLN A 111 1.83 -14.98 -2.13
N ALA A 112 0.98 -16.00 -1.91
CA ALA A 112 0.22 -16.14 -0.67
C ALA A 112 1.11 -16.46 0.54
N ASP A 113 2.16 -17.26 0.35
CA ASP A 113 3.18 -17.57 1.35
C ASP A 113 3.80 -16.31 1.97
N LYS A 114 4.26 -15.38 1.12
CA LYS A 114 4.85 -14.11 1.56
C LYS A 114 3.82 -13.19 2.22
N ALA A 115 2.60 -13.16 1.66
CA ALA A 115 1.53 -12.37 2.25
C ALA A 115 1.21 -12.85 3.67
N ILE A 116 1.12 -14.16 3.88
CA ILE A 116 0.88 -14.78 5.20
C ILE A 116 1.99 -14.40 6.17
N GLU A 117 3.26 -14.58 5.80
CA GLU A 117 4.40 -14.26 6.67
C GLU A 117 4.36 -12.80 7.15
N ALA A 118 4.16 -11.86 6.21
CA ALA A 118 4.11 -10.44 6.51
C ALA A 118 2.89 -10.07 7.37
N LEU A 119 1.71 -10.62 7.05
CA LEU A 119 0.47 -10.41 7.79
C LEU A 119 0.55 -10.93 9.21
N GLU A 120 1.07 -12.13 9.44
CA GLU A 120 1.25 -12.68 10.80
C GLU A 120 2.16 -11.80 11.65
N LYS A 121 3.30 -11.37 11.09
CA LYS A 121 4.23 -10.46 11.76
C LYS A 121 3.56 -9.15 12.13
N ARG A 122 2.66 -8.65 11.28
CA ARG A 122 1.91 -7.40 11.50
C ARG A 122 0.80 -7.58 12.54
N ILE A 123 0.01 -8.63 12.43
CA ILE A 123 -1.10 -8.96 13.34
C ILE A 123 -0.59 -9.17 14.76
N ARG A 124 0.58 -9.79 14.95
CA ARG A 124 1.23 -9.88 16.28
C ARG A 124 1.43 -8.52 16.97
N LYS A 125 1.51 -7.43 16.21
CA LYS A 125 1.67 -6.06 16.74
C LYS A 125 0.36 -5.29 16.82
N ARG A 126 -0.59 -5.57 15.93
CA ARG A 126 -1.89 -4.89 15.82
C ARG A 126 -2.96 -5.92 15.46
N ASP A 127 -3.45 -6.66 16.45
CA ASP A 127 -4.42 -7.75 16.22
C ASP A 127 -5.87 -7.24 16.09
N GLY A 128 -6.13 -5.98 16.45
CA GLY A 128 -7.48 -5.40 16.48
C GLY A 128 -8.05 -4.94 15.14
N ILE A 129 -7.38 -5.18 14.01
CA ILE A 129 -7.83 -4.70 12.69
C ILE A 129 -8.48 -5.86 11.91
N PRO A 130 -9.82 -5.91 11.80
CA PRO A 130 -10.49 -7.03 11.14
C PRO A 130 -10.07 -7.24 9.69
N PHE A 131 -9.78 -6.15 8.97
CA PHE A 131 -9.36 -6.22 7.57
C PHE A 131 -8.08 -7.04 7.37
N MET A 132 -7.09 -6.93 8.26
CA MET A 132 -5.86 -7.74 8.18
C MET A 132 -6.15 -9.23 8.39
N TRP A 133 -7.09 -9.57 9.27
CA TRP A 133 -7.53 -10.96 9.45
C TRP A 133 -8.25 -11.51 8.22
N ARG A 134 -9.01 -10.69 7.49
CA ARG A 134 -9.60 -11.09 6.20
C ARG A 134 -8.54 -11.37 5.12
N LEU A 135 -7.49 -10.55 5.07
CA LEU A 135 -6.36 -10.81 4.17
C LEU A 135 -5.62 -12.10 4.56
N LEU A 136 -5.44 -12.36 5.85
CA LEU A 136 -4.80 -13.58 6.35
C LEU A 136 -5.67 -14.83 6.07
N GLU A 137 -6.98 -14.75 6.30
CA GLU A 137 -7.97 -15.77 5.93
C GLU A 137 -7.84 -16.13 4.44
N ARG A 138 -7.79 -15.12 3.57
CA ARG A 138 -7.62 -15.29 2.12
C ARG A 138 -6.30 -15.97 1.79
N GLY A 139 -5.19 -15.55 2.41
CA GLY A 139 -3.88 -16.17 2.23
C GLY A 139 -3.90 -17.66 2.58
N TYR A 140 -4.41 -18.01 3.77
CA TYR A 140 -4.55 -19.41 4.19
C TYR A 140 -5.46 -20.22 3.27
N ALA A 141 -6.58 -19.65 2.82
CA ALA A 141 -7.50 -20.31 1.90
C ALA A 141 -6.83 -20.66 0.56
N MET A 142 -6.03 -19.74 0.01
CA MET A 142 -5.27 -19.97 -1.22
C MET A 142 -4.25 -21.12 -1.08
N MET A 143 -3.75 -21.35 0.13
CA MET A 143 -2.80 -22.42 0.45
C MET A 143 -3.47 -23.72 0.93
N GLY A 144 -4.80 -23.77 1.03
CA GLY A 144 -5.53 -24.92 1.55
C GLY A 144 -5.35 -25.18 3.07
N MET A 145 -4.92 -24.16 3.81
CA MET A 145 -4.63 -24.23 5.25
C MET A 145 -5.91 -24.14 6.08
N GLN A 146 -6.05 -24.99 7.11
CA GLN A 146 -7.26 -25.02 7.96
C GLN A 146 -7.37 -23.78 8.85
N GLU A 147 -6.25 -23.11 9.11
CA GLU A 147 -6.08 -21.84 9.80
C GLU A 147 -6.92 -20.72 9.19
N SER A 148 -7.33 -20.84 7.92
CA SER A 148 -8.28 -19.94 7.27
C SER A 148 -9.56 -19.77 8.11
N LYS A 149 -10.10 -20.85 8.68
CA LYS A 149 -11.30 -20.80 9.55
C LYS A 149 -11.07 -20.01 10.84
N VAL A 150 -9.87 -20.13 11.41
CA VAL A 150 -9.49 -19.42 12.64
C VAL A 150 -9.39 -17.92 12.35
N ALA A 151 -8.72 -17.55 11.26
CA ALA A 151 -8.63 -16.16 10.82
C ALA A 151 -10.02 -15.56 10.49
N ALA A 152 -10.88 -16.34 9.82
CA ALA A 152 -12.26 -15.94 9.51
C ALA A 152 -13.10 -15.67 10.78
N ASN A 153 -12.98 -16.52 11.80
CA ASN A 153 -13.67 -16.34 13.08
C ASN A 153 -13.18 -15.06 13.77
N ARG A 154 -11.86 -14.87 13.84
CA ARG A 154 -11.27 -13.69 14.46
C ARG A 154 -11.68 -12.39 13.75
N ALA A 155 -11.71 -12.40 12.42
CA ALA A 155 -12.21 -11.26 11.64
C ALA A 155 -13.67 -10.92 12.01
N ARG A 156 -14.56 -11.91 12.07
CA ARG A 156 -15.98 -11.71 12.44
C ARG A 156 -16.17 -11.20 13.87
N GLU A 157 -15.40 -11.72 14.82
CA GLU A 157 -15.41 -11.23 16.20
C GLU A 157 -15.08 -9.74 16.27
N LEU A 158 -14.00 -9.33 15.59
CA LEU A 158 -13.57 -7.94 15.55
C LEU A 158 -14.58 -7.06 14.81
N GLU A 159 -15.09 -7.49 13.65
CA GLU A 159 -16.14 -6.78 12.90
C GLU A 159 -17.37 -6.51 13.77
N SER A 160 -17.80 -7.51 14.55
CA SER A 160 -18.99 -7.39 15.42
C SER A 160 -18.78 -6.42 16.58
N ALA A 161 -17.54 -6.17 16.99
CA ALA A 161 -17.21 -5.21 18.04
C ALA A 161 -17.27 -3.74 17.55
N TYR A 162 -17.15 -3.49 16.24
CA TYR A 162 -17.13 -2.14 15.65
C TYR A 162 -18.48 -1.65 15.11
N PHE A 163 -19.42 -2.56 14.83
CA PHE A 163 -20.73 -2.24 14.25
C PHE A 163 -21.89 -2.61 15.20
N VAL A 164 -21.96 -1.92 16.33
CA VAL A 164 -23.12 -1.94 17.26
C VAL A 164 -24.15 -0.89 16.85
#